data_AF-A0A2X1PMS5-F1
#
_entry.id   AF-A0A2X1PMS5-F1
#
_cell.length_a   1.000
_cell.length_b   1.000
_cell.length_c   1.000
_cell.angle_alpha   90.00
_cell.angle_beta   90.00
_cell.angle_gamma   90.00
#
_symmetry.space_group_name_H-M   'P 1'
#
loop_
_entity.id
_entity.type
_entity.pdbx_description
1 polymer ?
#
loop_
_entity_poly.entity_id
_entity_poly.type
_entity_poly.pdbx_seq_one_letter_code
_entity_poly.pdbx_strand_id
1 'polypeptide(L)'
;MAAAIQQRAELQRRIWQIANDVRGSVDGWDFKQYVLGTLFYRFISENFANYIEGGDDSVDYSAFNDDAPIIAAIKEDTIKAKGYFIYPSQLFKNVVATANTNPNLNTDLKNIFTDIENSATGFPSEQDIKGLFADFDTTSNRLGNTVKDKNDRLTAVLKGVAELDFGKFEDNHIDLFGDAYEYLISNYAANAGKSGGEFFTPQSVSKLIAQIAMHGQTSVNKIYDPAAGSGSLLLQAKKQFDEHIIEEGLFRAGN
;
A
#
# COMPACT_ATOMS: atom_id res chain seq x y z
N MET A 1 9.38 -15.94 15.81
CA MET A 1 9.36 -14.80 16.76
C MET A 1 10.53 -13.85 16.56
N ALA A 2 11.80 -14.29 16.65
CA ALA A 2 12.95 -13.38 16.51
C ALA A 2 13.04 -12.68 15.13
N ALA A 3 12.82 -13.42 14.03
CA ALA A 3 12.86 -12.84 12.68
C ALA A 3 11.78 -11.77 12.43
N ALA A 4 10.54 -12.02 12.86
CA ALA A 4 9.44 -11.06 12.72
C ALA A 4 9.67 -9.78 13.55
N ILE A 5 10.23 -9.90 14.76
CA ILE A 5 10.60 -8.75 15.59
C ILE A 5 11.72 -7.94 14.91
N GLN A 6 12.69 -8.61 14.29
CA GLN A 6 13.79 -7.97 13.59
C GLN A 6 13.32 -7.25 12.32
N GLN A 7 12.45 -7.87 11.52
CA GLN A 7 11.80 -7.25 10.35
C GLN A 7 10.98 -6.02 10.75
N ARG A 8 10.20 -6.12 11.83
CA ARG A 8 9.41 -4.99 12.36
C ARG A 8 10.31 -3.84 12.81
N ALA A 9 11.37 -4.13 13.55
CA ALA A 9 12.33 -3.11 13.99
C ALA A 9 13.06 -2.46 12.80
N GLU A 10 13.40 -3.24 11.77
CA GLU A 10 13.99 -2.73 10.55
C GLU A 10 13.03 -1.83 9.77
N LEU A 11 11.79 -2.26 9.57
CA LEU A 11 10.73 -1.45 8.97
C LEU A 11 10.59 -0.10 9.68
N GLN A 12 10.44 -0.13 11.01
CA GLN A 12 10.29 1.08 11.82
C GLN A 12 11.51 2.01 11.71
N ARG A 13 12.72 1.44 11.79
CA ARG A 13 13.98 2.18 11.63
C ARG A 13 14.06 2.86 10.27
N ARG A 14 13.68 2.15 9.20
CA ARG A 14 13.73 2.66 7.83
C ARG A 14 12.67 3.73 7.60
N ILE A 15 11.41 3.50 8.00
CA ILE A 15 10.37 4.54 7.97
C ILE A 15 10.84 5.80 8.70
N TRP A 16 11.50 5.66 9.85
CA TRP A 16 12.06 6.79 10.59
C TRP A 16 13.21 7.50 9.85
N GLN A 17 14.07 6.77 9.13
CA GLN A 17 15.11 7.38 8.30
C GLN A 17 14.50 8.22 7.18
N ILE A 18 13.53 7.67 6.44
CA ILE A 18 12.80 8.38 5.39
C ILE A 18 12.14 9.63 5.99
N ALA A 19 11.50 9.48 7.15
CA ALA A 19 10.90 10.58 7.89
C ALA A 19 11.92 11.68 8.19
N ASN A 20 13.15 11.37 8.61
CA ASN A 20 14.15 12.41 8.89
C ASN A 20 14.58 13.16 7.63
N ASP A 21 14.67 12.48 6.48
CA ASP A 21 15.10 13.09 5.22
C ASP A 21 14.07 14.09 4.67
N VAL A 22 12.80 13.96 5.08
CA VAL A 22 11.67 14.77 4.59
C VAL A 22 10.99 15.67 5.63
N ARG A 23 11.18 15.42 6.94
CA ARG A 23 10.51 16.09 8.09
C ARG A 23 10.80 17.59 8.22
N GLY A 24 11.72 18.15 7.43
CA GLY A 24 12.00 19.59 7.43
C GLY A 24 10.94 20.48 6.78
N SER A 25 10.00 19.95 5.99
CA SER A 25 9.03 20.83 5.28
C SER A 25 7.64 20.22 5.06
N VAL A 26 7.42 18.98 5.51
CA VAL A 26 6.13 18.30 5.46
C VAL A 26 5.68 18.04 6.90
N ASP A 27 4.44 18.38 7.24
CA ASP A 27 3.87 17.98 8.52
C ASP A 27 3.85 16.45 8.63
N GLY A 28 4.05 15.94 9.84
CA GLY A 28 4.10 14.51 10.09
C GLY A 28 2.82 13.75 9.68
N TRP A 29 1.67 14.42 9.78
CA TRP A 29 0.39 13.86 9.35
C TRP A 29 0.31 13.69 7.83
N ASP A 30 0.75 14.71 7.09
CA ASP A 30 0.75 14.67 5.63
C ASP A 30 1.79 13.65 5.13
N PHE A 31 2.94 13.57 5.80
CA PHE A 31 3.98 12.59 5.48
C PHE A 31 3.49 11.14 5.55
N LYS A 32 2.63 10.82 6.52
CA LYS A 32 2.00 9.50 6.66
C LYS A 32 1.35 9.06 5.33
N GLN A 33 0.61 9.95 4.68
CA GLN A 33 -0.09 9.65 3.43
C GLN A 33 0.91 9.30 2.32
N TYR A 34 2.03 10.03 2.21
CA TYR A 34 3.03 9.76 1.18
C TYR A 34 3.75 8.42 1.39
N VAL A 35 4.12 8.07 2.64
CA VAL A 35 4.77 6.78 2.91
C VAL A 35 3.81 5.62 2.68
N LEU A 36 2.60 5.68 3.22
CA LEU A 36 1.61 4.62 3.05
C LEU A 36 1.20 4.46 1.59
N GLY A 37 0.96 5.56 0.88
CA GLY A 37 0.65 5.55 -0.55
C GLY A 37 1.77 4.94 -1.37
N THR A 38 3.03 5.25 -1.04
CA THR A 38 4.20 4.66 -1.71
C THR A 38 4.36 3.17 -1.41
N LEU A 39 4.15 2.75 -0.15
CA LEU A 39 4.15 1.33 0.23
C LEU A 39 3.06 0.56 -0.51
N PHE A 40 1.86 1.15 -0.60
CA PHE A 40 0.74 0.57 -1.30
C PHE A 40 0.99 0.46 -2.81
N TYR A 41 1.54 1.51 -3.42
CA TYR A 41 1.94 1.50 -4.82
C TYR A 41 3.00 0.43 -5.11
N ARG A 42 4.03 0.31 -4.25
CA ARG A 42 5.01 -0.78 -4.33
C ARG A 42 4.34 -2.15 -4.29
N PHE A 43 3.43 -2.35 -3.35
CA PHE A 43 2.70 -3.61 -3.19
C PHE A 43 1.91 -4.00 -4.44
N ILE A 44 1.06 -3.11 -4.95
CA ILE A 44 0.26 -3.43 -6.14
C ILE A 44 1.16 -3.65 -7.36
N SER A 45 2.28 -2.92 -7.45
CA SER A 45 3.23 -3.08 -8.54
C SER A 45 3.95 -4.43 -8.52
N GLU A 46 4.44 -4.86 -7.36
CA GLU A 46 5.11 -6.16 -7.21
C GLU A 46 4.11 -7.30 -7.41
N ASN A 47 2.91 -7.20 -6.82
CA ASN A 47 1.87 -8.21 -6.97
C ASN A 47 1.35 -8.33 -8.41
N PHE A 48 1.32 -7.22 -9.15
CA PHE A 48 0.99 -7.20 -10.56
C PHE A 48 2.06 -7.90 -11.40
N ALA A 49 3.34 -7.53 -11.21
CA ALA A 49 4.45 -8.15 -11.93
C ALA A 49 4.52 -9.67 -11.67
N ASN A 50 4.48 -10.08 -10.41
CA ASN A 50 4.50 -11.51 -10.03
C ASN A 50 3.34 -12.30 -10.65
N TYR A 51 2.15 -11.67 -10.75
CA TYR A 51 0.99 -12.30 -11.38
C TYR A 51 1.21 -12.53 -12.89
N ILE A 52 1.79 -11.56 -13.60
CA ILE A 52 2.10 -11.69 -15.03
C ILE A 52 3.23 -12.70 -15.26
N GLU A 53 4.25 -12.68 -14.39
CA GLU A 53 5.39 -13.59 -14.47
C GLU A 53 5.00 -15.03 -14.11
N GLY A 54 3.96 -15.23 -13.29
CA GLY A 54 3.37 -16.55 -13.03
C GLY A 54 4.33 -17.54 -12.37
N GLY A 55 5.43 -17.06 -11.77
CA GLY A 55 6.51 -17.89 -11.22
C GLY A 55 7.49 -18.44 -12.27
N ASP A 56 7.44 -17.93 -13.50
CA ASP A 56 8.43 -18.22 -14.54
C ASP A 56 9.57 -17.20 -14.50
N ASP A 57 10.72 -17.61 -13.97
CA ASP A 57 11.92 -16.78 -13.87
C ASP A 57 12.47 -16.29 -15.22
N SER A 58 11.99 -16.82 -16.36
CA SER A 58 12.37 -16.36 -17.69
C SER A 58 11.57 -15.14 -18.17
N VAL A 59 10.47 -14.81 -17.48
CA VAL A 59 9.63 -13.64 -17.76
C VAL A 59 10.02 -12.53 -16.79
N ASP A 60 10.46 -11.39 -17.33
CA ASP A 60 10.63 -10.15 -16.56
C ASP A 60 9.67 -9.11 -17.12
N TYR A 61 8.50 -8.98 -16.49
CA TYR A 61 7.44 -8.08 -16.95
C TYR A 61 7.94 -6.63 -16.99
N SER A 62 8.86 -6.27 -16.10
CA SER A 62 9.39 -4.91 -16.04
C SER A 62 10.28 -4.50 -17.21
N ALA A 63 10.83 -5.49 -17.93
CA ALA A 63 11.68 -5.27 -19.08
C ALA A 63 10.86 -5.13 -20.37
N PHE A 64 9.53 -5.32 -20.31
CA PHE A 64 8.67 -5.20 -21.47
C PHE A 64 8.54 -3.74 -21.88
N ASN A 65 8.30 -3.52 -23.18
CA ASN A 65 7.92 -2.23 -23.69
C ASN A 65 6.40 -2.07 -23.57
N ASP A 66 5.94 -0.93 -23.06
CA ASP A 66 4.51 -0.59 -22.94
C ASP A 66 3.75 -0.74 -24.28
N ASP A 67 4.42 -0.46 -25.41
CA ASP A 67 3.84 -0.55 -26.76
C ASP A 67 3.92 -1.96 -27.36
N ALA A 68 4.47 -2.94 -26.64
CA ALA A 68 4.58 -4.30 -27.15
C ALA A 68 3.19 -4.92 -27.36
N PRO A 69 2.95 -5.66 -28.46
CA PRO A 69 1.63 -6.26 -28.75
C PRO A 69 1.09 -7.15 -27.62
N ILE A 70 1.99 -7.78 -26.86
CA ILE A 70 1.63 -8.60 -25.71
C ILE A 70 0.93 -7.80 -24.61
N ILE A 71 1.31 -6.53 -24.37
CA ILE A 71 0.70 -5.67 -23.36
C ILE A 71 -0.77 -5.43 -23.69
N ALA A 72 -1.08 -5.11 -24.94
CA ALA A 72 -2.45 -4.94 -25.39
C ALA A 72 -3.26 -6.25 -25.29
N ALA A 73 -2.62 -7.39 -25.58
CA ALA A 73 -3.26 -8.70 -25.54
C ALA A 73 -3.63 -9.16 -24.12
N ILE A 74 -2.79 -8.90 -23.12
CA ILE A 74 -3.04 -9.33 -21.73
C ILE A 74 -3.94 -8.37 -20.95
N LYS A 75 -4.04 -7.10 -21.38
CA LYS A 75 -4.64 -6.01 -20.59
C LYS A 75 -6.05 -6.31 -20.07
N GLU A 76 -6.97 -6.69 -20.95
CA GLU A 76 -8.37 -6.91 -20.56
C GLU A 76 -8.52 -8.08 -19.57
N ASP A 77 -7.82 -9.18 -19.84
CA ASP A 77 -7.87 -10.38 -18.99
C ASP A 77 -7.22 -10.14 -17.63
N THR A 78 -6.12 -9.36 -17.60
CA THR A 78 -5.50 -8.96 -16.33
C THR A 78 -6.41 -8.06 -15.51
N ILE A 79 -7.11 -7.09 -16.12
CA ILE A 79 -8.06 -6.23 -15.38
C ILE A 79 -9.21 -7.07 -14.82
N LYS A 80 -9.74 -8.05 -15.58
CA LYS A 80 -10.77 -8.96 -15.05
C LYS A 80 -10.28 -9.79 -13.87
N ALA A 81 -9.01 -10.18 -13.86
CA ALA A 81 -8.44 -11.01 -12.81
C ALA A 81 -7.99 -10.24 -11.58
N LYS A 82 -7.41 -9.04 -11.75
CA LYS A 82 -6.75 -8.25 -10.68
C LYS A 82 -7.50 -6.97 -10.32
N GLY A 83 -8.41 -6.53 -11.18
CA GLY A 83 -9.21 -5.33 -11.01
C GLY A 83 -8.57 -4.03 -11.52
N TYR A 84 -7.31 -4.05 -11.92
CA TYR A 84 -6.56 -2.89 -12.43
C TYR A 84 -5.44 -3.34 -13.37
N PHE A 85 -4.80 -2.38 -14.05
CA PHE A 85 -3.66 -2.59 -14.93
C PHE A 85 -2.53 -1.62 -14.62
N ILE A 86 -1.29 -2.11 -14.62
CA ILE A 86 -0.07 -1.30 -14.48
C ILE A 86 0.85 -1.60 -15.67
N TYR A 87 1.24 -0.57 -16.42
CA TYR A 87 2.19 -0.75 -17.52
C TYR A 87 3.61 -1.04 -17.02
N PRO A 88 4.47 -1.71 -17.80
CA PRO A 88 5.86 -1.96 -17.43
C PRO A 88 6.61 -0.71 -16.98
N SER A 89 6.53 0.40 -17.72
CA SER A 89 7.19 1.67 -17.36
C SER A 89 6.69 2.25 -16.03
N GLN A 90 5.46 1.92 -15.65
CA GLN A 90 4.75 2.37 -14.45
C GLN A 90 4.94 1.43 -13.27
N LEU A 91 5.80 0.41 -13.36
CA LEU A 91 6.13 -0.40 -12.20
C LEU A 91 6.97 0.42 -11.21
N PHE A 92 6.73 0.21 -9.92
CA PHE A 92 7.45 0.86 -8.83
C PHE A 92 8.98 0.79 -9.02
N LYS A 93 9.51 -0.40 -9.37
CA LYS A 93 10.95 -0.59 -9.59
C LYS A 93 11.50 0.28 -10.73
N ASN A 94 10.74 0.45 -11.81
CA ASN A 94 11.15 1.24 -12.97
C ASN A 94 11.06 2.75 -12.69
N VAL A 95 10.04 3.18 -11.94
CA VAL A 95 9.94 4.56 -11.46
C VAL A 95 11.07 4.89 -10.49
N VAL A 96 11.37 4.02 -9.53
CA VAL A 96 12.48 4.22 -8.57
C VAL A 96 13.83 4.33 -9.29
N ALA A 97 14.05 3.51 -10.33
CA ALA A 97 15.29 3.53 -11.10
C ALA A 97 15.56 4.89 -11.78
N THR A 98 14.51 5.61 -12.17
CA THR A 98 14.61 6.90 -12.87
C THR A 98 14.32 8.12 -11.97
N ALA A 99 13.85 7.92 -10.73
CA ALA A 99 13.37 8.98 -9.85
C ALA A 99 14.38 10.13 -9.65
N ASN A 100 15.65 9.81 -9.41
CA ASN A 100 16.72 10.80 -9.18
C ASN A 100 16.95 11.75 -10.37
N THR A 101 16.68 11.28 -11.58
CA THR A 101 16.99 11.99 -12.82
C THR A 101 15.74 12.54 -13.50
N ASN A 102 14.55 12.23 -12.98
CA ASN A 102 13.28 12.61 -13.58
C ASN A 102 12.84 14.01 -13.09
N PRO A 103 12.91 15.06 -13.93
CA PRO A 103 12.48 16.40 -13.56
C PRO A 103 10.95 16.56 -13.47
N ASN A 104 10.19 15.55 -13.91
CA ASN A 104 8.72 15.52 -13.97
C ASN A 104 8.13 14.42 -13.06
N LEU A 105 8.90 13.88 -12.11
CA LEU A 105 8.51 12.75 -11.28
C LEU A 105 7.13 12.94 -10.62
N ASN A 106 6.85 14.14 -10.10
CA ASN A 106 5.58 14.46 -9.48
C ASN A 106 4.38 14.30 -10.43
N THR A 107 4.49 14.78 -11.68
CA THR A 107 3.43 14.67 -12.68
C THR A 107 3.33 13.26 -13.24
N ASP A 108 4.46 12.58 -13.41
CA ASP A 108 4.49 11.22 -13.92
C ASP A 108 3.82 10.26 -12.92
N LEU A 109 4.12 10.39 -11.63
CA LEU A 109 3.43 9.62 -10.58
C LEU A 109 1.92 9.91 -10.55
N LYS A 110 1.51 11.17 -10.71
CA LYS A 110 0.09 11.53 -10.78
C LYS A 110 -0.60 10.84 -11.96
N ASN A 111 0.05 10.84 -13.12
CA ASN A 111 -0.48 10.18 -14.32
C ASN A 111 -0.54 8.67 -14.10
N ILE A 112 0.48 8.05 -13.51
CA ILE A 112 0.48 6.63 -13.16
C ILE A 112 -0.73 6.28 -12.28
N PHE A 113 -0.96 7.02 -11.19
CA PHE A 113 -2.11 6.74 -10.32
C PHE A 113 -3.44 6.93 -11.04
N THR A 114 -3.54 7.96 -11.89
CA THR A 114 -4.71 8.19 -12.73
C THR A 114 -4.93 7.05 -13.72
N ASP A 115 -3.87 6.52 -14.33
CA ASP A 115 -3.95 5.41 -15.28
C ASP A 115 -4.36 4.10 -14.60
N ILE A 116 -3.85 3.84 -13.40
CA ILE A 116 -4.25 2.68 -12.58
C ILE A 116 -5.73 2.77 -12.25
N GLU A 117 -6.22 3.93 -11.78
CA GLU A 117 -7.64 4.13 -11.48
C GLU A 117 -8.51 4.01 -12.74
N ASN A 118 -8.09 4.61 -13.85
CA ASN A 118 -8.84 4.58 -15.11
C ASN A 118 -8.82 3.19 -15.76
N SER A 119 -7.82 2.34 -15.49
CA SER A 119 -7.74 0.99 -16.03
C SER A 119 -8.94 0.12 -15.64
N ALA A 120 -9.54 0.39 -14.48
CA ALA A 120 -10.72 -0.31 -13.98
C ALA A 120 -12.04 0.23 -14.54
N THR A 121 -12.04 1.32 -15.31
CA THR A 121 -13.27 1.95 -15.81
C THR A 121 -14.07 1.00 -16.68
N GLY A 122 -15.35 0.80 -16.35
CA GLY A 122 -16.23 -0.13 -17.04
C GLY A 122 -16.07 -1.61 -16.64
N PHE A 123 -15.18 -1.92 -15.69
CA PHE A 123 -15.06 -3.24 -15.07
C PHE A 123 -15.74 -3.28 -13.69
N PRO A 124 -16.11 -4.47 -13.17
CA PRO A 124 -16.72 -4.59 -11.85
C PRO A 124 -15.88 -3.99 -10.71
N SER A 125 -14.55 -3.96 -10.87
CA SER A 125 -13.59 -3.41 -9.91
C SER A 125 -13.52 -1.88 -9.87
N GLU A 126 -14.23 -1.16 -10.75
CA GLU A 126 -14.14 0.31 -10.85
C GLU A 126 -14.38 0.98 -9.49
N GLN A 127 -15.41 0.54 -8.76
CA GLN A 127 -15.78 1.15 -7.48
C GLN A 127 -14.75 0.90 -6.37
N ASP A 128 -13.98 -0.18 -6.47
CA ASP A 128 -12.97 -0.55 -5.48
C ASP A 128 -11.66 0.22 -5.68
N ILE A 129 -11.35 0.60 -6.94
CA ILE A 129 -10.10 1.27 -7.31
C ILE A 129 -10.27 2.79 -7.43
N LYS A 130 -11.47 3.28 -7.71
CA LYS A 130 -11.71 4.71 -7.90
C LYS A 130 -11.39 5.52 -6.64
N GLY A 131 -10.49 6.51 -6.77
CA GLY A 131 -10.06 7.36 -5.66
C GLY A 131 -9.10 6.69 -4.68
N LEU A 132 -8.56 5.51 -5.02
CA LEU A 132 -7.60 4.78 -4.20
C LEU A 132 -6.33 5.60 -3.89
N PHE A 133 -5.93 6.48 -4.80
CA PHE A 133 -4.77 7.37 -4.64
C PHE A 133 -5.14 8.83 -4.41
N ALA A 134 -6.42 9.15 -4.16
CA ALA A 134 -6.90 10.53 -4.03
C ALA A 134 -6.20 11.32 -2.90
N ASP A 135 -5.81 10.64 -1.82
CA ASP A 135 -5.10 11.24 -0.69
C ASP A 135 -3.58 11.38 -0.93
N PHE A 136 -3.04 10.80 -2.00
CA PHE A 136 -1.62 10.83 -2.33
C PHE A 136 -1.31 11.91 -3.39
N ASP A 137 -1.50 13.17 -3.01
CA ASP A 137 -1.29 14.32 -3.91
C ASP A 137 0.20 14.64 -4.12
N THR A 138 0.78 14.05 -5.16
CA THR A 138 2.17 14.28 -5.58
C THR A 138 2.46 15.72 -6.04
N THR A 139 1.42 16.52 -6.28
CA THR A 139 1.53 17.91 -6.74
C THR A 139 1.36 18.93 -5.62
N SER A 140 1.10 18.48 -4.39
CA SER A 140 0.83 19.33 -3.24
C SER A 140 1.97 20.29 -2.93
N ASN A 141 1.64 21.51 -2.52
CA ASN A 141 2.64 22.46 -1.98
C ASN A 141 3.18 22.02 -0.61
N ARG A 142 2.54 21.01 0.02
CA ARG A 142 3.05 20.36 1.24
C ARG A 142 4.36 19.61 1.01
N LEU A 143 4.62 19.15 -0.23
CA LEU A 143 5.88 18.51 -0.62
C LEU A 143 7.00 19.52 -0.93
N GLY A 144 6.70 20.82 -0.95
CA GLY A 144 7.66 21.86 -1.30
C GLY A 144 7.09 22.88 -2.25
N ASN A 145 7.74 24.04 -2.31
CA ASN A 145 7.25 25.18 -3.07
C ASN A 145 7.65 25.12 -4.55
N THR A 146 8.72 24.40 -4.90
CA THR A 146 9.18 24.23 -6.28
C THR A 146 8.99 22.79 -6.76
N VAL A 147 8.89 22.60 -8.08
CA VAL A 147 8.82 21.24 -8.68
C VAL A 147 10.03 20.41 -8.29
N LYS A 148 11.21 21.05 -8.23
CA LYS A 148 12.45 20.40 -7.79
C LYS A 148 12.32 19.87 -6.36
N ASP A 149 11.85 20.70 -5.41
CA ASP A 149 11.69 20.27 -4.01
C ASP A 149 10.72 19.08 -3.89
N LYS A 150 9.61 19.12 -4.66
CA LYS A 150 8.62 18.04 -4.69
C LYS A 150 9.26 16.74 -5.17
N ASN A 151 9.99 16.81 -6.29
CA ASN A 151 10.65 15.65 -6.86
C ASN A 151 11.76 15.10 -5.97
N ASP A 152 12.57 15.95 -5.35
CA ASP A 152 13.62 15.54 -4.42
C ASP A 152 13.01 14.74 -3.24
N ARG A 153 11.87 15.20 -2.68
CA ARG A 153 11.18 14.49 -1.60
C ARG A 153 10.51 13.21 -2.05
N LEU A 154 9.77 13.24 -3.16
CA LEU A 154 9.15 12.03 -3.72
C LEU A 154 10.21 10.97 -4.00
N THR A 155 11.36 11.39 -4.52
CA THR A 155 12.52 10.52 -4.72
C THR A 155 13.04 9.92 -3.41
N ALA A 156 13.19 10.74 -2.36
CA ALA A 156 13.60 10.25 -1.04
C ALA A 156 12.61 9.21 -0.48
N VAL A 157 11.30 9.46 -0.61
CA VAL A 157 10.26 8.50 -0.17
C VAL A 157 10.30 7.22 -1.00
N LEU A 158 10.31 7.32 -2.32
CA LEU A 158 10.37 6.17 -3.23
C LEU A 158 11.58 5.28 -2.96
N LYS A 159 12.78 5.89 -2.87
CA LYS A 159 14.02 5.16 -2.60
C LYS A 159 14.05 4.55 -1.22
N GLY A 160 13.62 5.32 -0.22
CA GLY A 160 13.50 4.83 1.13
C GLY A 160 12.59 3.61 1.23
N VAL A 161 11.46 3.63 0.52
CA VAL A 161 10.55 2.49 0.45
C VAL A 161 11.16 1.34 -0.35
N ALA A 162 11.91 1.60 -1.41
CA ALA A 162 12.57 0.55 -2.20
C ALA A 162 13.67 -0.19 -1.43
N GLU A 163 14.37 0.48 -0.51
CA GLU A 163 15.40 -0.14 0.34
C GLU A 163 14.84 -1.05 1.44
N LEU A 164 13.52 -1.07 1.63
CA LEU A 164 12.89 -1.96 2.60
C LEU A 164 12.96 -3.40 2.09
N ASP A 165 13.72 -4.24 2.80
CA ASP A 165 13.77 -5.68 2.54
C ASP A 165 12.63 -6.38 3.29
N PHE A 166 11.65 -6.87 2.51
CA PHE A 166 10.46 -7.54 3.02
C PHE A 166 10.45 -9.05 2.75
N GLY A 167 11.54 -9.59 2.19
CA GLY A 167 11.50 -10.92 1.58
C GLY A 167 10.44 -11.01 0.48
N LYS A 168 9.72 -12.13 0.39
CA LYS A 168 8.55 -12.24 -0.50
C LYS A 168 7.40 -11.41 0.07
N PHE A 169 7.14 -10.26 -0.53
CA PHE A 169 6.12 -9.31 -0.08
C PHE A 169 4.71 -9.95 0.02
N GLU A 170 4.43 -10.96 -0.81
CA GLU A 170 3.18 -11.71 -0.84
C GLU A 170 2.86 -12.42 0.49
N ASP A 171 3.88 -12.93 1.19
CA ASP A 171 3.70 -13.73 2.40
C ASP A 171 3.49 -12.88 3.67
N ASN A 172 3.84 -11.58 3.64
CA ASN A 172 3.93 -10.73 4.85
C ASN A 172 3.03 -9.47 4.83
N HIS A 173 2.18 -9.31 3.80
CA HIS A 173 1.47 -8.08 3.47
C HIS A 173 0.63 -7.46 4.62
N ILE A 174 -0.30 -8.20 5.24
CA ILE A 174 -1.21 -7.64 6.27
C ILE A 174 -0.45 -7.19 7.53
N ASP A 175 0.59 -7.92 7.96
CA ASP A 175 1.33 -7.54 9.16
C ASP A 175 2.21 -6.33 8.89
N LEU A 176 2.78 -6.26 7.68
CA LEU A 176 3.64 -5.17 7.27
C LEU A 176 2.91 -3.83 7.15
N PHE A 177 1.76 -3.80 6.46
CA PHE A 177 0.96 -2.58 6.35
C PHE A 177 0.41 -2.15 7.70
N GLY A 178 -0.06 -3.11 8.51
CA GLY A 178 -0.51 -2.84 9.87
C GLY A 178 0.59 -2.25 10.74
N ASP A 179 1.80 -2.82 10.71
CA ASP A 179 2.95 -2.36 11.49
C ASP A 179 3.49 -1.01 11.01
N ALA A 180 3.55 -0.78 9.70
CA ALA A 180 3.92 0.51 9.14
C ALA A 180 2.90 1.60 9.53
N TYR A 181 1.61 1.29 9.42
CA TYR A 181 0.52 2.20 9.78
C TYR A 181 0.52 2.51 11.28
N GLU A 182 0.61 1.49 12.13
CA GLU A 182 0.69 1.63 13.59
C GLU A 182 1.89 2.50 13.96
N TYR A 183 3.07 2.20 13.41
CA TYR A 183 4.27 2.95 13.69
C TYR A 183 4.15 4.41 13.26
N LEU A 184 3.68 4.67 12.03
CA LEU A 184 3.49 6.03 11.53
C LEU A 184 2.49 6.80 12.41
N ILE A 185 1.33 6.21 12.76
CA ILE A 185 0.35 6.86 13.63
C ILE A 185 0.91 7.08 15.03
N SER A 186 1.51 6.08 15.68
CA SER A 186 2.07 6.24 17.04
C SER A 186 3.14 7.33 17.06
N ASN A 187 4.01 7.35 16.05
CA ASN A 187 5.11 8.29 15.97
C ASN A 187 4.66 9.72 15.63
N TYR A 188 3.60 9.89 14.84
CA TYR A 188 3.10 11.22 14.45
C TYR A 188 1.98 11.74 15.35
N ALA A 189 1.15 10.88 15.96
CA ALA A 189 0.22 11.28 17.02
C ALA A 189 0.96 11.80 18.25
N ALA A 190 2.09 11.18 18.63
CA ALA A 190 2.94 11.65 19.72
C ALA A 190 3.56 13.03 19.45
N ASN A 191 3.84 13.35 18.17
CA ASN A 191 4.49 14.61 17.77
C ASN A 191 3.52 15.74 17.39
N ALA A 192 2.31 15.42 16.91
CA ALA A 192 1.37 16.41 16.36
C ALA A 192 0.39 16.98 17.40
N GLY A 193 0.37 16.47 18.63
CA GLY A 193 -0.62 16.87 19.65
C GLY A 193 -2.08 16.58 19.25
N LYS A 194 -2.29 15.85 18.16
CA LYS A 194 -3.59 15.43 17.63
C LYS A 194 -3.79 13.97 18.01
N SER A 195 -4.96 13.66 18.56
CA SER A 195 -5.41 12.30 18.87
C SER A 195 -5.55 11.48 17.58
N GLY A 196 -4.49 10.80 17.16
CA GLY A 196 -4.52 9.86 16.04
C GLY A 196 -4.98 8.45 16.43
N GLY A 197 -5.13 8.19 17.74
CA GLY A 197 -5.48 6.88 18.29
C GLY A 197 -6.95 6.49 18.10
N GLU A 198 -7.81 7.43 17.72
CA GLU A 198 -9.25 7.20 17.50
C GLU A 198 -9.55 6.39 16.23
N PHE A 199 -8.56 6.16 15.35
CA PHE A 199 -8.76 5.51 14.05
C PHE A 199 -8.03 4.16 13.88
N PHE A 200 -7.25 3.72 14.88
CA PHE A 200 -6.47 2.49 14.80
C PHE A 200 -6.51 1.68 16.09
N THR A 201 -6.84 0.39 15.97
CA THR A 201 -6.80 -0.57 17.08
C THR A 201 -5.44 -1.29 17.08
N PRO A 202 -4.65 -1.22 18.18
CA PRO A 202 -3.37 -1.91 18.28
C PRO A 202 -3.47 -3.40 17.95
N GLN A 203 -2.46 -3.94 17.27
CA GLN A 203 -2.41 -5.34 16.82
C GLN A 203 -2.75 -6.36 17.92
N SER A 204 -2.21 -6.17 19.13
CA SER A 204 -2.46 -7.05 20.28
C SER A 204 -3.92 -7.03 20.74
N VAL A 205 -4.55 -5.85 20.72
CA VAL A 205 -5.96 -5.66 21.07
C VAL A 205 -6.84 -6.26 19.98
N SER A 206 -6.54 -6.00 18.71
CA SER A 206 -7.27 -6.57 17.57
C SER A 206 -7.24 -8.09 17.58
N LYS A 207 -6.08 -8.68 17.86
CA LYS A 207 -5.93 -10.14 17.97
C LYS A 207 -6.76 -10.71 19.12
N LEU A 208 -6.73 -10.08 20.29
CA LEU A 208 -7.50 -10.52 21.44
C LEU A 208 -9.01 -10.46 21.15
N ILE A 209 -9.49 -9.35 20.60
CA ILE A 209 -10.91 -9.17 20.26
C ILE A 209 -11.34 -10.21 19.21
N ALA A 210 -10.54 -10.43 18.17
CA ALA A 210 -10.80 -11.45 17.16
C ALA A 210 -10.91 -12.86 17.78
N GLN A 211 -10.00 -13.21 18.70
CA GLN A 211 -10.04 -14.51 19.38
C GLN A 211 -11.26 -14.66 20.29
N ILE A 212 -11.69 -13.60 20.98
CA ILE A 212 -12.88 -13.60 21.82
C ILE A 212 -14.15 -13.74 20.97
N ALA A 213 -14.28 -12.94 19.91
CA ALA A 213 -15.47 -12.92 19.06
C ALA A 213 -15.73 -14.29 18.40
N MET A 214 -14.67 -15.02 18.07
CA MET A 214 -14.72 -16.30 17.37
C MET A 214 -14.70 -17.51 18.32
N HIS A 215 -14.54 -17.29 19.64
CA HIS A 215 -14.39 -18.37 20.60
C HIS A 215 -15.62 -19.30 20.61
N GLY A 216 -15.41 -20.57 20.27
CA GLY A 216 -16.46 -21.60 20.25
C GLY A 216 -17.35 -21.55 19.00
N GLN A 217 -17.05 -20.71 18.01
CA GLN A 217 -17.74 -20.71 16.72
C GLN A 217 -17.01 -21.62 15.74
N THR A 218 -17.74 -22.55 15.11
CA THR A 218 -17.21 -23.46 14.09
C THR A 218 -17.32 -22.91 12.67
N SER A 219 -18.19 -21.92 12.48
CA SER A 219 -18.47 -21.22 11.22
C SER A 219 -19.05 -19.85 11.53
N VAL A 220 -18.67 -18.83 10.75
CA VAL A 220 -19.14 -17.46 10.90
C VAL A 220 -19.60 -16.95 9.55
N ASN A 221 -20.85 -16.49 9.47
CA ASN A 221 -21.36 -15.98 8.22
C ASN A 221 -20.69 -14.63 7.87
N LYS A 222 -20.77 -13.63 8.76
CA LYS A 222 -20.25 -12.27 8.54
C LYS A 222 -19.51 -11.74 9.76
N ILE A 223 -18.48 -10.93 9.50
CA ILE A 223 -17.84 -10.10 10.53
C ILE A 223 -18.10 -8.63 10.16
N TYR A 224 -18.69 -7.88 11.08
CA TYR A 224 -19.08 -6.49 10.88
C TYR A 224 -18.46 -5.58 11.94
N ASP A 225 -17.79 -4.51 11.48
CA ASP A 225 -17.27 -3.45 12.34
C ASP A 225 -17.88 -2.09 11.91
N PRO A 226 -18.79 -1.51 12.72
CA PRO A 226 -19.45 -0.24 12.39
C PRO A 226 -18.51 0.97 12.44
N ALA A 227 -17.32 0.84 13.03
CA ALA A 227 -16.34 1.91 13.18
C ALA A 227 -14.94 1.43 12.81
N ALA A 228 -14.83 0.64 11.74
CA ALA A 228 -13.63 -0.09 11.36
C ALA A 228 -12.35 0.74 11.21
N GLY A 229 -12.46 2.06 10.96
CA GLY A 229 -11.32 2.94 10.77
C GLY A 229 -10.36 2.38 9.72
N SER A 230 -9.14 2.04 10.15
CA SER A 230 -8.11 1.38 9.31
C SER A 230 -8.46 -0.02 8.78
N GLY A 231 -9.53 -0.66 9.28
CA GLY A 231 -9.90 -2.05 8.93
C GLY A 231 -9.02 -3.13 9.56
N SER A 232 -8.04 -2.75 10.40
CA SER A 232 -7.05 -3.67 10.96
C SER A 232 -7.67 -4.79 11.81
N LEU A 233 -8.75 -4.52 12.54
CA LEU A 233 -9.48 -5.51 13.33
C LEU A 233 -10.10 -6.60 12.44
N LEU A 234 -10.78 -6.20 11.35
CA LEU A 234 -11.41 -7.12 10.40
C LEU A 234 -10.37 -8.01 9.70
N LEU A 235 -9.26 -7.43 9.28
CA LEU A 235 -8.14 -8.19 8.68
C LEU A 235 -7.52 -9.17 9.67
N GLN A 236 -7.39 -8.78 10.94
CA GLN A 236 -6.87 -9.67 11.98
C GLN A 236 -7.82 -10.83 12.27
N ALA A 237 -9.13 -10.61 12.18
CA ALA A 237 -10.12 -11.67 12.30
C ALA A 237 -9.97 -12.71 11.17
N LYS A 238 -9.75 -12.26 9.92
CA LYS A 238 -9.44 -13.15 8.79
C LYS A 238 -8.14 -13.93 9.00
N LYS A 239 -7.11 -13.34 9.62
CA LYS A 239 -5.83 -14.04 9.87
C LYS A 239 -5.87 -15.15 10.89
N GLN A 240 -6.78 -15.08 11.86
CA GLN A 240 -6.83 -16.09 12.92
C GLN A 240 -7.45 -17.42 12.45
N PHE A 241 -8.11 -17.45 11.28
CA PHE A 241 -8.95 -18.56 10.87
C PHE A 241 -8.93 -18.75 9.34
N ASP A 242 -9.07 -19.98 8.85
CA ASP A 242 -9.10 -20.27 7.41
C ASP A 242 -10.29 -19.59 6.70
N GLU A 243 -10.15 -19.29 5.41
CA GLU A 243 -11.23 -18.73 4.58
C GLU A 243 -12.50 -19.60 4.60
N HIS A 244 -12.37 -20.90 4.88
CA HIS A 244 -13.48 -21.85 5.00
C HIS A 244 -14.37 -21.64 6.24
N ILE A 245 -13.99 -20.76 7.17
CA ILE A 245 -14.76 -20.46 8.38
C ILE A 245 -15.61 -19.19 8.19
N ILE A 246 -15.29 -18.32 7.22
CA ILE A 246 -16.00 -17.07 6.96
C ILE A 246 -16.78 -17.17 5.64
N GLU A 247 -18.12 -17.22 5.70
CA GLU A 247 -18.95 -17.57 4.53
C GLU A 247 -19.17 -16.39 3.56
N GLU A 248 -19.56 -15.22 4.07
CA GLU A 248 -19.91 -14.06 3.24
C GLU A 248 -18.86 -12.93 3.28
N GLY A 249 -17.99 -12.87 4.30
CA GLY A 249 -16.83 -11.98 4.32
C GLY A 249 -16.82 -10.90 5.43
N LEU A 250 -16.06 -9.84 5.18
CA LEU A 250 -15.80 -8.74 6.12
C LEU A 250 -16.55 -7.47 5.69
N PHE A 251 -17.25 -6.82 6.61
CA PHE A 251 -18.13 -5.67 6.32
C PHE A 251 -17.81 -4.46 7.23
N ARG A 252 -18.00 -3.24 6.69
CA ARG A 252 -17.83 -1.97 7.42
C ARG A 252 -19.00 -1.03 7.13
N ALA A 253 -19.27 -0.07 8.00
CA ALA A 253 -20.33 0.91 7.76
C ALA A 253 -20.13 1.64 6.41
N GLY A 254 -21.12 1.55 5.51
CA GLY A 254 -21.12 2.22 4.20
C GLY A 254 -20.93 1.30 2.99
N ASN A 255 -20.57 0.02 3.18
CA ASN A 255 -20.55 -1.03 2.15
C ASN A 255 -21.13 -2.34 2.73
#